data_AF-A0A1H7TTB3-F1
#
_entry.id   AF-A0A1H7TTB3-F1
#
_cell.length_a   1.000
_cell.length_b   1.000
_cell.length_c   1.000
_cell.angle_alpha   90.00
_cell.angle_beta   90.00
_cell.angle_gamma   90.00
#
_symmetry.space_group_name_H-M   'P 1'
#
loop_
_entity.id
_entity.type
_entity.pdbx_description
1 polymer ?
#
loop_
_entity_poly.entity_id
_entity_poly.type
_entity_poly.pdbx_seq_one_letter_code
_entity_poly.pdbx_strand_id
1 'polypeptide(L)'
;MIKKTKNMVKAGIAILAIAIIFLGIGAIYIHDNLSTYFIYYAKHIPHAEGTNPEMVFILEHLDSMGESTIEGLRYDTDGYNAIIKDETFSLSNNPFNDSAKYDVFFSQSHYTYLFDGEGKFISYWYLDENDKGKYEKSEARKSEAQGYVDEVINPIVEKLEVKPKVNLQWWFNKKYQERFN
;
A
#
# COMPACT_ATOMS: atom_id res chain seq x y z
N MET A 1 -17.51 28.66 51.06
CA MET A 1 -17.62 27.37 50.33
C MET A 1 -17.90 27.52 48.84
N ILE A 2 -18.95 28.25 48.41
CA ILE A 2 -19.40 28.34 47.00
C ILE A 2 -18.31 28.80 46.00
N LYS A 3 -17.47 29.79 46.35
CA LYS A 3 -16.37 30.27 45.48
C LYS A 3 -15.30 29.21 45.21
N LYS A 4 -14.97 28.38 46.21
CA LYS A 4 -14.00 27.29 46.10
C LYS A 4 -14.52 26.20 45.16
N THR A 5 -15.79 25.85 45.26
CA THR A 5 -16.46 24.87 44.38
C THR A 5 -16.51 25.35 42.93
N LYS A 6 -16.86 26.62 42.68
CA LYS A 6 -16.85 27.20 41.32
C LYS A 6 -15.45 27.19 40.68
N ASN A 7 -14.40 27.48 41.47
CA ASN A 7 -13.02 27.45 40.98
C ASN A 7 -12.55 26.02 40.65
N MET A 8 -12.97 25.04 41.45
CA MET A 8 -12.65 23.62 41.23
C MET A 8 -13.32 23.06 39.97
N VAL A 9 -14.57 23.45 39.70
CA VAL A 9 -15.28 23.10 38.45
C VAL A 9 -14.59 23.73 37.24
N LYS A 10 -14.20 25.01 37.30
CA LYS A 10 -13.45 25.67 36.22
C LYS A 10 -12.11 24.99 35.94
N ALA A 11 -11.38 24.60 36.98
CA ALA A 11 -10.13 23.87 36.84
C ALA A 11 -10.35 22.50 36.18
N GLY A 12 -11.40 21.77 36.58
CA GLY A 12 -11.76 20.49 35.96
C GLY A 12 -12.08 20.62 34.47
N ILE A 13 -12.87 21.63 34.09
CA ILE A 13 -13.18 21.92 32.67
C ILE A 13 -11.90 22.25 31.89
N ALA A 14 -11.02 23.08 32.46
CA ALA A 14 -9.77 23.45 31.80
C ALA A 14 -8.85 22.22 31.57
N ILE A 15 -8.73 21.35 32.56
CA ILE A 15 -7.94 20.11 32.45
C ILE A 15 -8.54 19.20 31.36
N LEU A 16 -9.85 19.04 31.33
CA LEU A 16 -10.53 18.23 30.32
C LEU A 16 -10.30 18.79 28.91
N ALA A 17 -10.44 20.11 28.74
CA ALA A 17 -10.18 20.77 27.46
C ALA A 17 -8.73 20.55 26.99
N ILE A 18 -7.76 20.69 27.89
CA ILE A 18 -6.34 20.44 27.60
C ILE A 18 -6.12 18.98 27.19
N ALA A 19 -6.72 18.02 27.91
CA ALA A 19 -6.62 16.60 27.57
C ALA A 19 -7.19 16.30 26.18
N ILE A 20 -8.34 16.87 25.83
CA ILE A 20 -8.95 16.73 24.50
C ILE A 20 -8.02 17.29 23.41
N ILE A 21 -7.42 18.46 23.63
CA ILE A 21 -6.46 19.06 22.69
C ILE A 21 -5.25 18.14 22.48
N PHE A 22 -4.67 17.60 23.56
CA PHE A 22 -3.54 16.68 23.44
C PHE A 22 -3.90 15.38 22.72
N LEU A 23 -5.10 14.83 22.96
CA LEU A 23 -5.59 13.66 22.23
C LEU A 23 -5.75 13.97 20.72
N GLY A 24 -6.29 15.14 20.38
CA GLY A 24 -6.43 15.57 18.99
C GLY A 24 -5.09 15.72 18.28
N ILE A 25 -4.13 16.41 18.89
CA ILE A 25 -2.77 16.57 18.35
C ILE A 25 -2.08 15.20 18.22
N GLY A 26 -2.24 14.32 19.21
CA GLY A 26 -1.70 12.97 19.17
C GLY A 26 -2.27 12.13 18.03
N ALA A 27 -3.58 12.22 17.78
CA ALA A 27 -4.24 11.52 16.68
C ALA A 27 -3.75 12.01 15.31
N ILE A 28 -3.59 13.32 15.13
CA ILE A 28 -3.03 13.93 13.91
C ILE A 28 -1.60 13.42 13.71
N TYR A 29 -0.75 13.48 14.73
CA TYR A 29 0.62 13.00 14.65
C TYR A 29 0.71 11.51 14.27
N ILE A 30 -0.13 10.67 14.86
CA ILE A 30 -0.18 9.23 14.51
C ILE A 30 -0.56 9.07 13.05
N HIS A 31 -1.60 9.77 12.58
CA HIS A 31 -2.03 9.70 11.19
C HIS A 31 -0.91 10.12 10.22
N ASP A 32 -0.32 11.30 10.44
CA ASP A 32 0.74 11.84 9.60
C ASP A 32 1.96 10.92 9.58
N ASN A 33 2.35 10.37 10.73
CA ASN A 33 3.48 9.45 10.83
C ASN A 33 3.21 8.14 10.07
N LEU A 34 2.04 7.51 10.26
CA LEU A 34 1.71 6.28 9.53
C LEU A 34 1.62 6.50 8.02
N SER A 35 1.09 7.65 7.59
CA SER A 35 1.01 8.01 6.17
C SER A 35 2.37 8.38 5.57
N THR A 36 3.24 9.07 6.31
CA THR A 36 4.56 9.48 5.79
C THR A 36 5.51 8.29 5.66
N TYR A 37 5.47 7.37 6.63
CA TYR A 37 6.42 6.25 6.73
C TYR A 37 5.79 4.90 6.35
N PHE A 38 4.73 4.91 5.54
CA PHE A 38 3.96 3.71 5.21
C PHE A 38 4.82 2.64 4.54
N ILE A 39 5.78 3.01 3.68
CA ILE A 39 6.70 2.06 3.01
C ILE A 39 7.54 1.31 4.05
N TYR A 40 8.10 2.03 5.02
CA TYR A 40 8.85 1.43 6.12
C TYR A 40 7.97 0.46 6.91
N TYR A 41 6.73 0.85 7.23
CA TYR A 41 5.84 -0.01 8.00
C TYR A 41 5.34 -1.23 7.21
N ALA A 42 5.05 -1.07 5.92
CA ALA A 42 4.63 -2.14 5.02
C ALA A 42 5.72 -3.22 4.91
N LYS A 43 6.97 -2.82 4.69
CA LYS A 43 8.12 -3.74 4.63
C LYS A 43 8.35 -4.57 5.90
N HIS A 44 7.91 -4.06 7.05
CA HIS A 44 8.13 -4.68 8.36
C HIS A 44 6.84 -5.26 8.98
N ILE A 45 5.73 -5.28 8.24
CA ILE A 45 4.50 -5.91 8.72
C ILE A 45 4.69 -7.43 8.72
N PRO A 46 4.32 -8.17 9.77
CA PRO A 46 4.26 -9.63 9.67
C PRO A 46 3.19 -10.02 8.67
N HIS A 47 3.49 -10.94 7.76
CA HIS A 47 2.55 -11.37 6.73
C HIS A 47 2.81 -12.82 6.31
N ALA A 48 1.79 -13.46 5.72
CA ALA A 48 1.84 -14.82 5.20
C ALA A 48 2.71 -14.89 3.94
N GLU A 49 3.26 -16.09 3.68
CA GLU A 49 4.05 -16.36 2.49
C GLU A 49 3.24 -16.07 1.21
N GLY A 50 3.88 -15.37 0.26
CA GLY A 50 3.29 -15.04 -1.03
C GLY A 50 2.41 -13.78 -1.05
N THR A 51 2.13 -13.14 0.09
CA THR A 51 1.56 -11.78 0.11
C THR A 51 2.62 -10.74 -0.24
N ASN A 52 2.20 -9.55 -0.69
CA ASN A 52 3.10 -8.44 -1.00
C ASN A 52 2.56 -7.10 -0.46
N PRO A 53 2.78 -6.81 0.84
CA PRO A 53 2.32 -5.58 1.46
C PRO A 53 2.92 -4.32 0.81
N GLU A 54 4.20 -4.33 0.44
CA GLU A 54 4.86 -3.18 -0.20
C GLU A 54 4.16 -2.80 -1.50
N MET A 55 3.93 -3.77 -2.40
CA MET A 55 3.20 -3.55 -3.65
C MET A 55 1.82 -2.94 -3.39
N VAL A 56 1.06 -3.57 -2.48
CA VAL A 56 -0.31 -3.16 -2.15
C VAL A 56 -0.35 -1.72 -1.64
N PHE A 57 0.50 -1.38 -0.66
CA PHE A 57 0.50 -0.05 -0.07
C PHE A 57 1.01 1.02 -1.03
N ILE A 58 2.03 0.72 -1.83
CA ILE A 58 2.56 1.66 -2.83
C ILE A 58 1.49 1.97 -3.88
N LEU A 59 0.81 0.96 -4.41
CA LEU A 59 -0.26 1.17 -5.40
C LEU A 59 -1.47 1.89 -4.80
N GLU A 60 -1.84 1.63 -3.56
CA GLU A 60 -2.96 2.31 -2.89
C GLU A 60 -2.69 3.79 -2.59
N HIS A 61 -1.42 4.18 -2.40
CA HIS A 61 -1.03 5.55 -2.03
C HIS A 61 -0.28 6.29 -3.14
N LEU A 62 -0.24 5.72 -4.35
CA LEU A 62 0.58 6.24 -5.45
C LEU A 62 0.26 7.70 -5.81
N ASP A 63 -1.01 8.07 -5.74
CA ASP A 63 -1.53 9.43 -5.93
C ASP A 63 -0.93 10.46 -4.96
N SER A 64 -0.67 10.04 -3.72
CA SER A 64 -0.06 10.87 -2.69
C SER A 64 1.46 10.97 -2.79
N MET A 65 2.11 10.10 -3.59
CA MET A 65 3.56 10.06 -3.75
C MET A 65 4.10 11.11 -4.73
N GLY A 66 3.22 11.75 -5.52
CA GLY A 66 3.60 12.73 -6.53
C GLY A 66 4.21 12.08 -7.79
N GLU A 67 5.05 12.81 -8.51
CA GLU A 67 5.76 12.26 -9.68
C GLU A 67 6.86 11.29 -9.26
N SER A 68 7.06 10.23 -10.04
CA SER A 68 8.15 9.28 -9.82
C SER A 68 9.50 10.00 -9.88
N THR A 69 10.33 9.76 -8.87
CA THR A 69 11.73 10.21 -8.86
C THR A 69 12.69 9.11 -9.30
N ILE A 70 12.19 7.91 -9.63
CA ILE A 70 13.00 6.73 -9.96
C ILE A 70 13.16 6.68 -11.47
N GLU A 71 14.41 6.57 -11.92
CA GLU A 71 14.72 6.52 -13.34
C GLU A 71 14.05 5.31 -14.00
N GLY A 72 13.40 5.54 -15.14
CA GLY A 72 12.68 4.49 -15.86
C GLY A 72 11.35 4.07 -15.26
N LEU A 73 10.86 4.73 -14.19
CA LEU A 73 9.51 4.52 -13.68
C LEU A 73 8.69 5.79 -13.81
N ARG A 74 7.44 5.64 -14.28
CA ARG A 74 6.43 6.70 -14.30
C ARG A 74 5.25 6.27 -13.45
N TYR A 75 4.72 7.18 -12.64
CA TYR A 75 3.44 6.96 -11.96
C TYR A 75 2.32 7.51 -12.82
N ASP A 76 1.25 6.74 -12.94
CA ASP A 76 0.01 7.12 -13.58
C ASP A 76 -1.11 7.00 -12.56
N THR A 77 -1.74 8.13 -12.27
CA THR A 77 -2.79 8.24 -11.26
C THR A 77 -4.06 8.82 -11.87
N ASP A 78 -4.10 8.98 -13.21
CA ASP A 78 -5.28 9.42 -13.94
C ASP A 78 -6.18 8.21 -14.21
N GLY A 79 -7.11 7.97 -13.27
CA GLY A 79 -7.99 6.80 -13.26
C GLY A 79 -7.58 5.80 -12.20
N TYR A 80 -6.82 4.77 -12.57
CA TYR A 80 -6.35 3.73 -11.65
C TYR A 80 -4.85 3.86 -11.45
N ASN A 81 -4.40 3.77 -10.21
CA ASN A 81 -2.98 3.87 -9.89
C ASN A 81 -2.19 2.77 -10.62
N ALA A 82 -1.20 3.20 -11.40
CA ALA A 82 -0.33 2.34 -12.16
C ALA A 82 1.11 2.86 -12.14
N ILE A 83 2.06 1.92 -12.13
CA ILE A 83 3.48 2.17 -12.25
C ILE A 83 3.92 1.61 -13.59
N ILE A 84 4.40 2.50 -14.45
CA ILE A 84 4.75 2.20 -15.82
C ILE A 84 6.27 2.22 -15.93
N LYS A 85 6.84 1.09 -16.35
CA LYS A 85 8.28 0.94 -16.53
C LYS A 85 8.70 1.31 -17.96
N ASP A 86 7.90 0.89 -18.93
CA ASP A 86 8.10 1.21 -20.34
C ASP A 86 6.77 1.07 -21.10
N GLU A 87 6.80 1.16 -22.44
CA GLU A 87 5.61 1.03 -23.29
C GLU A 87 4.98 -0.37 -23.25
N THR A 88 5.72 -1.36 -22.74
CA THR A 88 5.31 -2.76 -22.70
C THR A 88 4.79 -3.20 -21.34
N PHE A 89 5.25 -2.58 -20.26
CA PHE A 89 5.07 -3.07 -18.90
C PHE A 89 4.38 -2.05 -17.99
N SER A 90 3.30 -2.48 -17.31
CA SER A 90 2.69 -1.74 -16.20
C SER A 90 2.28 -2.65 -15.05
N LEU A 91 2.47 -2.16 -13.82
CA LEU A 91 1.90 -2.73 -12.60
C LEU A 91 0.79 -1.80 -12.10
N SER A 92 -0.44 -2.27 -11.98
CA SER A 92 -1.61 -1.41 -11.72
C SER A 92 -2.62 -2.00 -10.76
N ASN A 93 -3.46 -1.12 -10.22
CA ASN A 93 -4.76 -1.51 -9.66
C ASN A 93 -5.65 -2.05 -10.78
N ASN A 94 -6.31 -3.18 -10.52
CA ASN A 94 -7.26 -3.81 -11.43
C ASN A 94 -8.70 -3.57 -10.96
N PRO A 95 -9.45 -2.67 -11.62
CA PRO A 95 -10.83 -2.36 -11.27
C PRO A 95 -11.85 -3.30 -11.93
N PHE A 96 -11.42 -4.14 -12.86
CA PHE A 96 -12.30 -4.90 -13.74
C PHE A 96 -12.60 -6.30 -13.22
N ASN A 97 -11.92 -6.72 -12.15
CA ASN A 97 -12.04 -8.04 -11.58
C ASN A 97 -12.20 -7.97 -10.06
N ASP A 98 -13.30 -8.52 -9.53
CA ASP A 98 -13.53 -8.53 -8.10
C ASP A 98 -12.53 -9.40 -7.33
N SER A 99 -12.02 -10.44 -7.98
CA SER A 99 -11.04 -11.38 -7.40
C SER A 99 -9.59 -10.93 -7.57
N ALA A 100 -9.27 -10.25 -8.68
CA ALA A 100 -7.93 -9.73 -8.94
C ALA A 100 -7.92 -8.22 -8.76
N LYS A 101 -7.28 -7.74 -7.69
CA LYS A 101 -7.22 -6.32 -7.32
C LYS A 101 -6.02 -5.60 -7.92
N TYR A 102 -5.00 -6.33 -8.35
CA TYR A 102 -3.83 -5.78 -9.02
C TYR A 102 -3.44 -6.65 -10.19
N ASP A 103 -2.72 -6.05 -11.13
CA ASP A 103 -2.21 -6.76 -12.28
C ASP A 103 -0.86 -6.22 -12.76
N VAL A 104 -0.05 -7.12 -13.32
CA VAL A 104 1.07 -6.77 -14.19
C VAL A 104 0.65 -7.07 -15.61
N PHE A 105 0.55 -6.04 -16.44
CA PHE A 105 0.10 -6.13 -17.82
C PHE A 105 1.25 -5.93 -18.81
N PHE A 106 1.26 -6.78 -19.84
CA PHE A 106 2.20 -6.71 -20.95
C PHE A 106 1.48 -6.31 -22.24
N SER A 107 1.62 -5.06 -22.67
CA SER A 107 0.82 -4.48 -23.76
C SER A 107 1.04 -5.16 -25.11
N GLN A 108 2.27 -5.53 -25.46
CA GLN A 108 2.61 -6.14 -26.75
C GLN A 108 2.19 -7.60 -26.85
N SER A 109 2.26 -8.34 -25.73
CA SER A 109 2.03 -9.79 -25.70
C SER A 109 0.62 -10.15 -25.22
N HIS A 110 -0.17 -9.15 -24.77
CA HIS A 110 -1.53 -9.31 -24.27
C HIS A 110 -1.69 -10.41 -23.20
N TYR A 111 -0.70 -10.54 -22.32
CA TYR A 111 -0.81 -11.38 -21.14
C TYR A 111 -0.72 -10.55 -19.87
N THR A 112 -1.27 -11.12 -18.79
CA THR A 112 -1.44 -10.42 -17.52
C THR A 112 -1.16 -11.36 -16.35
N TYR A 113 -0.37 -10.93 -15.38
CA TYR A 113 -0.31 -11.60 -14.07
C TYR A 113 -1.30 -10.93 -13.14
N LEU A 114 -2.16 -11.71 -12.50
CA LEU A 114 -3.24 -11.22 -11.64
C LEU A 114 -2.94 -11.51 -10.18
N PHE A 115 -3.21 -10.52 -9.32
CA PHE A 115 -2.97 -10.60 -7.88
C PHE A 115 -4.23 -10.22 -7.11
N ASP A 116 -4.42 -10.83 -5.94
CA ASP A 116 -5.55 -10.52 -5.06
C ASP A 116 -5.30 -9.26 -4.22
N GLY A 117 -6.26 -8.93 -3.34
CA GLY A 117 -6.16 -7.77 -2.45
C GLY A 117 -5.02 -7.80 -1.43
N GLU A 118 -4.34 -8.93 -1.28
CA GLU A 118 -3.21 -9.13 -0.36
C GLU A 118 -1.87 -9.13 -1.12
N GLY A 119 -1.93 -8.99 -2.45
CA GLY A 119 -0.80 -9.08 -3.34
C GLY A 119 -0.36 -10.52 -3.65
N LYS A 120 -1.18 -11.53 -3.35
CA LYS A 120 -0.88 -12.92 -3.72
C LYS A 120 -1.18 -13.16 -5.18
N PHE A 121 -0.26 -13.84 -5.86
CA PHE A 121 -0.47 -14.31 -7.23
C PHE A 121 -1.69 -15.25 -7.32
N ILE A 122 -2.61 -14.92 -8.23
CA ILE A 122 -3.80 -15.72 -8.53
C ILE A 122 -3.57 -16.58 -9.76
N SER A 123 -3.16 -15.95 -10.86
CA SER A 123 -3.01 -16.60 -12.17
C SER A 123 -2.33 -15.70 -13.18
N TYR A 124 -1.70 -16.34 -14.17
CA TYR A 124 -1.28 -15.76 -15.42
C TYR A 124 -2.39 -15.94 -16.46
N TRP A 125 -2.87 -14.85 -17.05
CA TRP A 125 -3.87 -14.84 -18.12
C TRP A 125 -3.21 -14.56 -19.47
N TYR A 126 -3.62 -15.28 -20.51
CA TYR A 126 -3.12 -15.11 -21.88
C TYR A 126 -4.15 -15.58 -22.92
N LEU A 127 -3.94 -15.22 -24.18
CA LEU A 127 -4.72 -15.74 -25.32
C LEU A 127 -4.03 -16.97 -25.92
N ASP A 128 -4.76 -18.07 -26.10
CA ASP A 128 -4.25 -19.23 -26.84
C ASP A 128 -4.25 -18.99 -28.36
N GLU A 129 -3.76 -19.98 -29.12
CA GLU A 129 -3.68 -19.93 -30.59
C GLU A 129 -5.02 -19.69 -31.31
N ASN A 130 -6.15 -19.82 -30.60
CA ASN A 130 -7.49 -19.59 -31.13
C ASN A 130 -8.14 -18.34 -30.53
N ASP A 131 -7.33 -17.42 -30.00
CA ASP A 131 -7.76 -16.18 -29.33
C ASP A 131 -8.68 -16.42 -28.12
N LYS A 132 -8.54 -17.57 -27.44
CA LYS A 132 -9.32 -17.87 -26.23
C LYS A 132 -8.50 -17.56 -25.00
N GLY A 133 -9.09 -16.78 -24.09
CA GLY A 133 -8.51 -16.51 -22.78
C GLY A 133 -8.29 -17.78 -21.96
N LYS A 134 -7.06 -17.97 -21.49
CA LYS A 134 -6.62 -19.07 -20.63
C LYS A 134 -6.00 -18.53 -19.36
N TYR A 135 -6.04 -19.34 -18.32
CA TYR A 135 -5.44 -19.03 -17.03
C TYR A 135 -4.49 -20.16 -16.63
N GLU A 136 -3.30 -19.80 -16.17
CA GLU A 136 -2.28 -20.71 -15.66
C GLU A 136 -1.88 -20.30 -14.24
N LYS A 137 -1.63 -21.29 -13.37
CA LYS A 137 -1.30 -21.07 -11.95
C LYS A 137 -0.05 -21.84 -11.51
N SER A 138 0.87 -22.09 -12.44
CA SER A 138 2.08 -22.86 -12.13
C SER A 138 3.03 -22.08 -11.22
N GLU A 139 3.87 -22.79 -10.47
CA GLU A 139 4.92 -22.17 -9.64
C GLU A 139 5.92 -21.36 -10.47
N ALA A 140 6.13 -21.74 -11.74
CA ALA A 140 6.94 -20.97 -12.68
C ALA A 140 6.32 -19.58 -12.92
N ARG A 141 5.01 -19.52 -13.24
CA ARG A 141 4.29 -18.25 -13.42
C ARG A 141 4.24 -17.41 -12.15
N LYS A 142 4.08 -18.05 -10.99
CA LYS A 142 4.16 -17.37 -9.69
C LYS A 142 5.52 -16.71 -9.48
N SER A 143 6.60 -17.42 -9.80
CA SER A 143 7.97 -16.90 -9.66
C SER A 143 8.27 -15.76 -10.63
N GLU A 144 7.81 -15.88 -11.89
CA GLU A 144 7.90 -14.80 -12.88
C GLU A 144 7.12 -13.57 -12.43
N ALA A 145 5.88 -13.74 -11.95
CA ALA A 145 5.05 -12.66 -11.44
C ALA A 145 5.74 -11.88 -10.32
N GLN A 146 6.34 -12.59 -9.36
CA GLN A 146 7.09 -11.96 -8.27
C GLN A 146 8.29 -11.17 -8.82
N GLY A 147 9.06 -11.75 -9.74
CA GLY A 147 10.20 -11.06 -10.35
C GLY A 147 9.79 -9.74 -11.02
N TYR A 148 8.67 -9.72 -11.74
CA TYR A 148 8.15 -8.50 -12.34
C TYR A 148 7.69 -7.44 -11.33
N VAL A 149 7.07 -7.86 -10.24
CA VAL A 149 6.70 -6.94 -9.15
C VAL A 149 7.96 -6.37 -8.51
N ASP A 150 8.95 -7.21 -8.22
CA ASP A 150 10.22 -6.82 -7.60
C ASP A 150 11.01 -5.82 -8.44
N GLU A 151 10.99 -5.96 -9.77
CA GLU A 151 11.65 -5.03 -10.70
C GLU A 151 11.14 -3.59 -10.59
N VAL A 152 9.91 -3.38 -10.10
CA VAL A 152 9.29 -2.07 -9.96
C VAL A 152 9.21 -1.63 -8.50
N ILE A 153 8.82 -2.53 -7.60
CA ILE A 153 8.60 -2.21 -6.19
C ILE A 153 9.92 -2.04 -5.44
N ASN A 154 10.94 -2.86 -5.69
CA ASN A 154 12.19 -2.77 -4.93
C ASN A 154 12.90 -1.41 -5.11
N PRO A 155 13.06 -0.86 -6.32
CA PRO A 155 13.63 0.48 -6.49
C PRO A 155 12.86 1.58 -5.73
N ILE A 156 11.53 1.44 -5.62
CA ILE A 156 10.68 2.38 -4.86
C ILE A 156 10.97 2.27 -3.37
N VAL A 157 10.95 1.05 -2.84
CA VAL A 157 11.24 0.78 -1.43
C VAL A 157 12.65 1.26 -1.09
N GLU A 158 13.67 0.89 -1.87
CA GLU A 158 15.07 1.27 -1.62
C GLU A 158 15.29 2.79 -1.61
N LYS A 159 14.60 3.52 -2.49
CA LYS A 159 14.78 4.97 -2.62
C LYS A 159 13.95 5.78 -1.62
N LEU A 160 12.74 5.32 -1.31
CA LEU A 160 11.74 6.10 -0.57
C LEU A 160 11.50 5.59 0.85
N GLU A 161 12.07 4.44 1.23
CA GLU A 161 12.01 3.98 2.62
C GLU A 161 12.77 4.95 3.55
N VAL A 162 12.03 5.58 4.45
CA VAL A 162 12.59 6.40 5.52
C VAL A 162 12.17 5.83 6.85
N LYS A 163 13.14 5.60 7.74
CA LYS A 163 12.85 5.12 9.10
C LYS A 163 12.21 6.24 9.94
N PRO A 164 11.05 6.00 10.58
CA PRO A 164 10.38 6.98 11.41
C PRO A 164 11.19 7.29 12.68
N LYS A 165 11.18 8.55 13.13
CA LYS A 165 11.77 8.95 14.42
C LYS A 165 11.07 8.30 15.61
N VAL A 166 9.74 8.22 15.55
CA VAL A 166 8.91 7.47 16.50
C VAL A 166 8.28 6.33 15.73
N ASN A 167 8.72 5.11 16.03
CA ASN A 167 8.24 3.91 15.37
C ASN A 167 6.85 3.53 15.91
N LEU A 168 5.85 3.55 15.02
CA LEU A 168 4.46 3.19 15.29
C LEU A 168 4.07 1.84 14.66
N GLN A 169 5.02 0.94 14.40
CA GLN A 169 4.79 -0.37 13.76
C GLN A 169 3.67 -1.14 14.46
N TRP A 170 3.62 -1.11 15.79
CA TRP A 170 2.55 -1.79 16.53
C TRP A 170 1.15 -1.28 16.15
N TRP A 171 0.98 0.03 15.96
CA TRP A 171 -0.27 0.62 15.51
C TRP A 171 -0.57 0.29 14.05
N PHE A 172 0.45 0.29 13.19
CA PHE A 172 0.31 -0.10 11.79
C PHE A 172 -0.13 -1.56 11.67
N ASN A 173 0.55 -2.47 12.36
CA ASN A 173 0.22 -3.89 12.40
C ASN A 173 -1.21 -4.11 12.91
N LYS A 174 -1.59 -3.43 14.01
CA LYS A 174 -2.94 -3.52 14.54
C LYS A 174 -4.02 -3.13 13.52
N LYS A 175 -3.72 -2.19 12.62
CA LYS A 175 -4.67 -1.71 11.61
C LYS A 175 -4.70 -2.59 10.36
N TYR A 176 -3.56 -3.14 9.95
CA TYR A 176 -3.40 -3.70 8.60
C TYR A 176 -2.95 -5.16 8.55
N GLN A 177 -2.40 -5.72 9.62
CA GLN A 177 -1.77 -7.05 9.57
C GLN A 177 -2.76 -8.16 9.23
N GLU A 178 -4.00 -8.06 9.74
CA GLU A 178 -5.05 -9.05 9.45
C GLU A 178 -5.33 -9.22 7.96
N ARG A 179 -5.07 -8.20 7.13
CA ARG A 179 -5.23 -8.27 5.68
C ARG A 179 -4.22 -9.22 5.02
N PHE A 180 -3.05 -9.42 5.63
CA PHE A 180 -1.95 -10.15 5.02
C PHE A 180 -1.61 -11.45 5.75
N ASN A 181 -2.45 -11.90 6.69
CA ASN A 181 -2.24 -13.11 7.48
C ASN A 181 -2.90 -14.35 6.86
#